data_AF-A0A1X6P750-F1
#
_entry.id   AF-A0A1X6P750-F1
#
_cell.length_a   1.000
_cell.length_b   1.000
_cell.length_c   1.000
_cell.angle_alpha   90.00
_cell.angle_beta   90.00
_cell.angle_gamma   90.00
#
_symmetry.space_group_name_H-M   'P 1'
#
loop_
_entity.id
_entity.type
_entity.pdbx_description
1 polymer ?
#
loop_
_entity_poly.entity_id
_entity_poly.type
_entity_poly.pdbx_seq_one_letter_code
_entity_poly.pdbx_strand_id
1 'polypeptide(L)'
;MQQAEAYIKLTGGTGTIKKVGPKTVYQFGGGKHDTVGCLDIRVPITAEFIIIMAVDVIKLNVPFLLGLDTLDRYKMYVNNVTDELVCVNEGVSLPTTRSDGHVYYSWEWNPDILYTFPELVRIHRHFFHASPERLYAVIITARLMLRRAKNGDAVPETLQRLQDVAAACDVCQRLAKDPGRFRAALPEGDVIFNRVVLIDLMFLNGRAVLHIVDKDTLFSAATFLRDGQSTAAVWDAYMSVWVTRYAGYSNHIHVDAGTQLHSA
;
A
#
# COMPACT_ATOMS: atom_id res chain seq x y z
N MET A 1 34.20 13.09 14.39
CA MET A 1 34.39 13.26 12.93
C MET A 1 33.90 12.03 12.15
N GLN A 2 34.42 10.83 12.42
CA GLN A 2 33.97 9.59 11.75
C GLN A 2 32.44 9.34 11.81
N GLN A 3 31.79 9.59 12.95
CA GLN A 3 30.33 9.47 13.08
C GLN A 3 29.56 10.47 12.21
N ALA A 4 30.03 11.72 12.11
CA ALA A 4 29.41 12.75 11.27
C ALA A 4 29.56 12.42 9.78
N GLU A 5 30.74 11.95 9.36
CA GLU A 5 30.97 11.47 7.99
C GLU A 5 30.13 10.25 7.65
N ALA A 6 29.98 9.31 8.60
CA ALA A 6 29.11 8.15 8.44
C ALA A 6 27.63 8.57 8.28
N TYR A 7 27.17 9.55 9.05
CA TYR A 7 25.82 10.12 8.91
C TYR A 7 25.63 10.82 7.56
N ILE A 8 26.58 11.65 7.12
CA ILE A 8 26.52 12.31 5.81
C ILE A 8 26.44 11.29 4.67
N LYS A 9 27.24 10.21 4.75
CA LYS A 9 27.19 9.11 3.80
C LYS A 9 25.83 8.39 3.84
N LEU A 10 25.25 8.22 5.03
CA LEU A 10 23.93 7.61 5.21
C LEU A 10 22.82 8.44 4.56
N THR A 11 22.86 9.77 4.67
CA THR A 11 21.84 10.67 4.13
C THR A 11 22.03 11.00 2.65
N GLY A 12 22.85 10.25 1.92
CA GLY A 12 23.03 10.45 0.48
C GLY A 12 24.17 11.37 0.08
N GLY A 13 25.05 11.77 1.01
CA GLY A 13 26.17 12.67 0.74
C GLY A 13 25.79 14.15 0.59
N THR A 14 24.52 14.50 0.81
CA THR A 14 23.98 15.86 0.69
C THR A 14 24.20 16.71 1.93
N GLY A 15 24.55 16.10 3.06
CA GLY A 15 24.86 16.81 4.30
C GLY A 15 26.24 17.46 4.23
N THR A 16 26.28 18.79 4.31
CA THR A 16 27.56 19.53 4.40
C THR A 16 27.77 19.98 5.82
N ILE A 17 28.95 19.71 6.40
CA ILE A 17 29.34 20.31 7.67
C ILE A 17 29.51 21.82 7.42
N LYS A 18 28.57 22.60 7.94
CA LYS A 18 28.62 24.06 7.83
C LYS A 18 29.75 24.55 8.73
N LYS A 19 30.71 25.27 8.14
CA LYS A 19 31.75 25.94 8.93
C LYS A 19 31.07 27.01 9.77
N VAL A 20 31.15 26.86 11.08
CA VAL A 20 30.73 27.92 12.01
C VAL A 20 31.81 29.01 11.97
N GLY A 21 31.44 30.26 12.21
CA GLY A 21 32.36 31.42 12.30
C GLY A 21 33.49 31.23 13.33
N PRO A 22 34.35 32.23 13.56
CA PRO A 22 35.65 32.06 14.21
C PRO A 22 35.55 31.30 15.55
N LYS A 23 36.31 30.20 15.66
CA LYS A 23 36.48 29.29 16.80
C LYS A 23 35.34 29.32 17.82
N THR A 24 34.20 28.73 17.48
CA THR A 24 33.24 28.28 18.50
C THR A 24 33.88 27.17 19.31
N VAL A 25 34.23 27.49 20.56
CA VAL A 25 34.76 26.52 21.51
C VAL A 25 33.59 25.86 22.21
N TYR A 26 33.49 24.54 22.06
CA TYR A 26 32.52 23.72 22.76
C TYR A 26 33.06 23.40 24.16
N GLN A 27 32.28 23.67 25.20
CA GLN A 27 32.67 23.40 26.58
C GLN A 27 31.87 22.23 27.15
N PHE A 28 32.57 21.18 27.56
CA PHE A 28 31.96 19.99 28.15
C PHE A 28 32.91 19.36 29.16
N GLY A 29 32.41 18.91 30.32
CA GLY A 29 33.22 18.29 31.37
C GLY A 29 34.35 19.18 31.91
N GLY A 30 34.21 20.52 31.84
CA GLY A 30 35.25 21.48 32.22
C GLY A 30 36.36 21.69 31.17
N GLY A 31 36.37 20.92 30.09
CA GLY A 31 37.30 21.05 28.96
C GLY A 31 36.78 21.99 27.87
N LYS A 32 37.70 22.61 27.13
CA LYS A 32 37.42 23.41 25.93
C LYS A 32 37.83 22.62 24.69
N HIS A 33 36.91 22.46 23.75
CA HIS A 33 37.10 21.65 22.55
C HIS A 33 36.80 22.46 21.30
N ASP A 34 37.67 22.36 20.30
CA ASP A 34 37.46 23.03 19.02
C ASP A 34 36.33 22.35 18.24
N THR A 35 35.36 23.15 17.80
CA THR A 35 34.26 22.71 16.94
C THR A 35 34.75 22.60 15.49
N VAL A 36 34.49 21.46 14.85
CA VAL A 36 34.83 21.21 13.44
C VAL A 36 33.82 21.91 12.52
N GLY A 37 32.57 21.97 12.95
CA GLY A 37 31.47 22.69 12.31
C GLY A 37 30.13 22.20 12.83
N CYS A 38 29.03 22.60 12.19
CA CYS A 38 27.68 22.22 12.57
C CYS A 38 27.02 21.38 11.46
N LEU A 39 26.24 20.37 11.85
CA LEU A 39 25.54 19.46 10.94
C LEU A 39 24.08 19.32 11.37
N ASP A 40 23.16 19.47 10.41
CA ASP A 40 21.74 19.23 10.65
C ASP A 40 21.47 17.72 10.62
N ILE A 41 21.05 17.17 11.76
CA ILE A 41 20.81 15.74 11.96
C ILE A 41 19.31 15.50 12.18
N ARG A 42 18.76 14.54 11.44
CA ARG A 42 17.40 14.03 11.61
C ARG A 42 17.45 12.97 12.70
N VAL A 43 16.84 13.27 13.84
CA VAL A 43 16.77 12.38 15.00
C VAL A 43 15.34 11.83 15.09
N PRO A 44 15.11 10.55 14.76
CA PRO A 44 13.82 9.90 15.00
C PRO A 44 13.62 9.70 16.50
N ILE A 45 12.67 10.44 17.05
CA ILE A 45 12.22 10.33 18.43
C ILE A 45 11.27 9.14 18.55
N THR A 46 10.39 8.97 17.56
CA THR A 46 9.56 7.77 17.39
C THR A 46 9.53 7.32 15.92
N ALA A 47 8.82 6.23 15.64
CA ALA A 47 8.49 5.78 14.29
C ALA A 47 7.79 6.81 13.41
N GLU A 48 7.11 7.78 14.03
CA GLU A 48 6.25 8.75 13.35
C GLU A 48 6.75 10.19 13.50
N PHE A 49 7.67 10.42 14.45
CA PHE A 49 8.13 11.75 14.82
C PHE A 49 9.66 11.85 14.72
N ILE A 50 10.11 12.71 13.80
CA ILE A 50 11.52 13.02 13.57
C ILE A 50 11.74 14.50 13.84
N ILE A 51 12.73 14.80 14.67
CA ILE A 51 13.21 16.18 14.88
C ILE A 51 14.46 16.45 14.06
N ILE A 52 14.69 17.71 13.75
CA ILE A 52 15.91 18.17 13.07
C ILE A 52 16.71 18.99 14.08
N MET A 53 17.89 18.51 14.40
CA MET A 53 18.80 19.14 15.35
C MET A 53 20.04 19.65 14.64
N ALA A 54 20.40 20.91 14.89
CA ALA A 54 21.70 21.44 14.50
C ALA A 54 22.72 20.97 15.54
N VAL A 55 23.60 20.04 15.16
CA VAL A 55 24.57 19.44 16.08
C VAL A 55 25.98 19.91 15.77
N ASP A 56 26.66 20.43 16.77
CA ASP A 56 28.08 20.76 16.69
C ASP A 56 28.93 19.50 16.65
N VAL A 57 29.71 19.36 15.59
CA VAL A 57 30.64 18.25 15.38
C VAL A 57 31.96 18.59 16.06
N ILE A 58 32.26 17.88 17.13
CA ILE A 58 33.52 18.01 17.88
C ILE A 58 34.38 16.75 17.73
N LYS A 59 35.66 16.85 18.12
CA LYS A 59 36.59 15.71 18.14
C LYS A 59 36.53 14.92 19.46
N LEU A 60 35.32 14.71 19.98
CA LEU A 60 35.06 13.89 21.15
C LEU A 60 33.93 12.90 20.83
N ASN A 61 33.97 11.74 21.49
CA ASN A 61 32.90 10.76 21.45
C ASN A 61 32.00 10.98 22.68
N VAL A 62 31.00 11.85 22.53
CA VAL A 62 30.01 12.17 23.57
C VAL A 62 28.61 11.88 23.05
N PRO A 63 27.64 11.56 23.94
CA PRO A 63 26.24 11.44 23.55
C PRO A 63 25.71 12.72 22.89
N PHE A 64 24.62 12.60 22.12
CA PHE A 64 23.90 13.77 21.65
C PHE A 64 23.35 14.55 22.84
N LEU A 65 23.69 15.83 22.93
CA LEU A 65 23.08 16.72 23.91
C LEU A 65 21.85 17.39 23.29
N LEU A 66 20.73 17.24 23.97
CA LEU A 66 19.49 17.90 23.61
C LEU A 66 19.41 19.24 24.36
N GLY A 67 19.58 20.33 23.62
CA GLY A 67 19.51 21.68 24.18
C GLY A 67 18.10 22.07 24.59
N LEU A 68 18.00 22.98 25.57
CA LEU A 68 16.71 23.55 26.01
C LEU A 68 15.98 24.25 24.85
N ASP A 69 16.72 24.89 23.95
CA ASP A 69 16.18 25.52 22.74
C ASP A 69 15.46 24.51 21.81
N THR A 70 16.01 23.29 21.71
CA THR A 70 15.41 22.20 20.93
C THR A 70 14.19 21.64 21.65
N LEU A 71 14.27 21.46 22.97
CA LEU A 71 13.13 21.05 23.80
C LEU A 71 11.97 22.05 23.67
N ASP A 72 12.23 23.35 23.79
CA ASP A 72 11.23 24.41 23.68
C ASP A 72 10.60 24.51 22.29
N ARG A 73 11.43 24.34 21.24
CA ARG A 73 10.98 24.34 19.83
C ARG A 73 10.00 23.21 19.55
N TYR A 74 10.30 22.02 20.05
CA TYR A 74 9.49 20.82 19.83
C TYR A 74 8.48 20.54 20.95
N LYS A 75 8.34 21.45 21.92
CA LYS A 75 7.44 21.32 23.07
C LYS A 75 7.66 20.02 23.85
N MET A 76 8.93 19.73 24.12
CA MET A 76 9.36 18.61 24.93
C MET A 76 9.79 19.05 26.32
N TYR A 77 9.59 18.20 27.31
CA TYR A 77 10.16 18.39 28.63
C TYR A 77 10.44 17.04 29.29
N VAL A 78 11.39 17.03 30.22
CA VAL A 78 11.66 15.85 31.04
C VAL A 78 10.73 15.89 32.26
N ASN A 79 9.86 14.90 32.38
CA ASN A 79 9.06 14.68 33.57
C ASN A 79 9.90 13.94 34.61
N ASN A 80 10.35 14.68 35.62
CA ASN A 80 11.21 14.16 36.66
C ASN A 80 10.48 13.25 37.68
N VAL A 81 9.15 13.14 37.63
CA VAL A 81 8.37 12.27 38.52
C VAL A 81 8.19 10.88 37.91
N THR A 82 7.93 10.82 36.60
CA THR A 82 7.72 9.56 35.87
C THR A 82 8.98 9.05 35.17
N ASP A 83 10.07 9.83 35.17
CA ASP A 83 11.30 9.55 34.43
C ASP A 83 11.05 9.39 32.93
N GLU A 84 10.35 10.35 32.34
CA GLU A 84 9.98 10.32 30.93
C GLU A 84 10.32 11.63 30.20
N LEU A 85 10.70 11.53 28.92
CA LEU A 85 10.73 12.64 27.98
C LEU A 85 9.35 12.76 27.33
N VAL A 86 8.61 13.80 27.68
CA VAL A 86 7.26 14.06 27.20
C VAL A 86 7.31 14.98 25.98
N CYS A 87 6.73 14.55 24.87
CA CYS A 87 6.53 15.32 23.65
C CYS A 87 5.07 15.78 23.57
N VAL A 88 4.78 17.02 23.98
CA VAL A 88 3.40 17.49 24.21
C VAL A 88 2.56 17.47 22.92
N ASN A 89 3.10 17.96 21.82
CA ASN A 89 2.35 18.07 20.56
C ASN A 89 2.02 16.71 19.94
N GLU A 90 2.89 15.73 20.13
CA GLU A 90 2.77 14.40 19.55
C GLU A 90 2.05 13.41 20.50
N GLY A 91 1.81 13.82 21.75
CA GLY A 91 1.17 12.97 22.76
C GLY A 91 1.99 11.74 23.16
N VAL A 92 3.32 11.79 23.00
CA VAL A 92 4.23 10.68 23.28
C VAL A 92 4.99 10.92 24.57
N SER A 93 5.10 9.89 25.42
CA SER A 93 6.01 9.85 26.57
C SER A 93 7.03 8.74 26.37
N LEU A 94 8.32 9.06 26.53
CA LEU A 94 9.42 8.13 26.29
C LEU A 94 10.19 7.87 27.59
N PRO A 95 10.46 6.61 27.97
CA PRO A 95 11.18 6.31 29.19
C PRO A 95 12.62 6.84 29.13
N THR A 96 13.08 7.42 30.23
CA THR A 96 14.45 7.91 30.41
C THR A 96 15.12 7.18 31.57
N THR A 97 16.45 7.13 31.53
CA THR A 97 17.27 6.57 32.59
C THR A 97 18.11 7.66 33.22
N ARG A 98 18.28 7.60 34.55
CA ARG A 98 19.15 8.54 35.27
C ARG A 98 20.45 7.85 35.63
N SER A 99 21.55 8.48 35.29
CA SER A 99 22.90 8.08 35.72
C SER A 99 23.75 9.33 35.93
N ASP A 100 24.66 9.32 36.88
CA ASP A 100 25.70 10.36 37.04
C ASP A 100 25.17 11.81 37.08
N GLY A 101 23.97 12.03 37.61
CA GLY A 101 23.34 13.36 37.68
C GLY A 101 22.73 13.87 36.36
N HIS A 102 22.66 13.02 35.33
CA HIS A 102 22.10 13.33 34.02
C HIS A 102 20.93 12.42 33.68
N VAL A 103 20.04 12.93 32.81
CA VAL A 103 18.92 12.19 32.24
C VAL A 103 19.30 11.73 30.84
N TYR A 104 19.20 10.44 30.60
CA TYR A 104 19.52 9.81 29.33
C TYR A 104 18.25 9.27 28.70
N TYR A 105 18.10 9.54 27.41
CA TYR A 105 17.19 8.80 26.56
C TYR A 105 18.01 7.77 25.79
N SER A 106 17.75 6.48 26.03
CA SER A 106 18.38 5.41 25.25
C SER A 106 17.68 5.38 23.89
N TRP A 107 18.36 5.93 22.90
CA TRP A 107 17.88 5.89 21.54
C TRP A 107 18.12 4.49 20.97
N GLU A 108 17.07 3.66 20.94
CA GLU A 108 17.07 2.43 20.15
C GLU A 108 17.02 2.80 18.67
N TRP A 109 18.21 2.91 18.07
CA TRP A 109 18.34 3.22 16.66
C TRP A 109 17.78 2.08 15.82
N ASN A 110 16.58 2.26 15.29
CA ASN A 110 16.08 1.44 14.21
C ASN A 110 16.57 2.05 12.86
N PRO A 111 17.51 1.41 12.14
CA PRO A 111 18.03 1.88 10.85
C PRO A 111 16.98 1.88 9.72
N ASP A 112 15.74 1.51 10.01
CA ASP A 112 14.67 1.32 9.03
C ASP A 112 13.67 2.48 8.99
N ILE A 113 13.66 3.35 10.01
CA ILE A 113 12.83 4.55 10.04
C ILE A 113 13.57 5.69 9.30
N LEU A 114 13.58 5.61 7.97
CA LEU A 114 14.11 6.67 7.12
C LEU A 114 13.08 7.77 6.84
N TYR A 115 11.80 7.40 6.87
CA TYR A 115 10.66 8.28 6.56
C TYR A 115 9.56 8.08 7.59
N THR A 116 8.96 9.19 8.01
CA THR A 116 7.72 9.19 8.80
C THR A 116 6.54 8.76 7.95
N PHE A 117 5.44 8.33 8.57
CA PHE A 117 4.21 7.99 7.86
C PHE A 117 3.69 9.14 6.96
N PRO A 118 3.64 10.41 7.41
CA PRO A 118 3.27 11.54 6.54
C PRO A 118 4.23 11.77 5.36
N GLU A 119 5.52 11.47 5.52
CA GLU A 119 6.48 11.50 4.41
C GLU A 119 6.22 10.38 3.40
N LEU A 120 5.89 9.17 3.86
CA LEU A 120 5.50 8.06 2.97
C LEU A 120 4.21 8.38 2.20
N VAL A 121 3.22 9.01 2.84
CA VAL A 121 2.00 9.50 2.16
C VAL A 121 2.35 10.50 1.05
N ARG A 122 3.26 11.44 1.34
CA ARG A 122 3.74 12.40 0.33
C ARG A 122 4.46 11.72 -0.82
N ILE A 123 5.34 10.76 -0.53
CA ILE A 123 6.03 9.96 -1.55
C ILE A 123 5.02 9.20 -2.40
N HIS A 124 4.07 8.48 -1.79
CA HIS A 124 3.04 7.73 -2.50
C HIS A 124 2.24 8.62 -3.47
N ARG A 125 1.85 9.83 -3.05
CA ARG A 125 1.17 10.81 -3.90
C ARG A 125 2.08 11.39 -4.99
N HIS A 126 3.33 11.71 -4.65
CA HIS A 126 4.30 12.30 -5.57
C HIS A 126 4.66 11.34 -6.72
N PHE A 127 4.73 10.04 -6.43
CA PHE A 127 4.95 8.99 -7.42
C PHE A 127 3.64 8.47 -8.04
N PHE A 128 2.62 9.32 -8.13
CA PHE A 128 1.36 9.03 -8.82
C PHE A 128 0.67 7.74 -8.34
N HIS A 129 0.61 7.52 -7.03
CA HIS A 129 -0.02 6.34 -6.42
C HIS A 129 0.61 5.01 -6.86
N ALA A 130 1.93 5.01 -7.12
CA ALA A 130 2.67 3.78 -7.39
C ALA A 130 2.43 2.73 -6.29
N SER A 131 2.47 1.46 -6.69
CA SER A 131 2.22 0.35 -5.77
C SER A 131 3.26 0.32 -4.63
N PRO A 132 2.88 -0.15 -3.43
CA PRO A 132 3.80 -0.27 -2.30
C PRO A 132 5.10 -0.99 -2.67
N GLU A 133 5.03 -2.05 -3.47
CA GLU A 133 6.17 -2.86 -3.89
C GLU A 133 7.12 -2.08 -4.80
N ARG A 134 6.58 -1.25 -5.70
CA ARG A 134 7.39 -0.40 -6.60
C ARG A 134 8.08 0.71 -5.83
N LEU A 135 7.36 1.38 -4.92
CA LEU A 135 7.93 2.40 -4.05
C LEU A 135 9.03 1.83 -3.16
N TYR A 136 8.76 0.66 -2.57
CA TYR A 136 9.72 -0.08 -1.78
C TYR A 136 10.98 -0.42 -2.59
N ALA A 137 10.82 -0.93 -3.81
CA ALA A 137 11.93 -1.21 -4.71
C ALA A 137 12.75 0.04 -5.03
N VAL A 138 12.12 1.20 -5.30
CA VAL A 138 12.84 2.46 -5.55
C VAL A 138 13.61 2.94 -4.32
N ILE A 139 12.98 2.91 -3.14
CA ILE A 139 13.60 3.33 -1.88
C ILE A 139 14.80 2.43 -1.54
N ILE A 140 14.66 1.11 -1.72
CA ILE A 140 15.74 0.16 -1.50
C ILE A 140 16.83 0.30 -2.55
N THR A 141 16.47 0.44 -3.83
CA THR A 141 17.44 0.58 -4.91
C THR A 141 18.27 1.85 -4.72
N ALA A 142 17.65 2.96 -4.33
CA ALA A 142 18.36 4.19 -3.96
C ALA A 142 19.33 3.94 -2.77
N ARG A 143 18.88 3.24 -1.73
CA ARG A 143 19.72 2.86 -0.56
C ARG A 143 20.90 1.97 -0.96
N LEU A 144 20.69 1.00 -1.84
CA LEU A 144 21.73 0.08 -2.32
C LEU A 144 22.74 0.77 -3.25
N MET A 145 22.27 1.65 -4.14
CA MET A 145 23.14 2.47 -5.00
C MET A 145 24.06 3.37 -4.18
N LEU A 146 23.57 3.90 -3.06
CA LEU A 146 24.36 4.71 -2.12
C LEU A 146 25.38 3.90 -1.31
N ARG A 147 25.16 2.60 -1.08
CA ARG A 147 25.99 1.79 -0.17
C ARG A 147 27.14 1.01 -0.81
N ARG A 148 27.25 0.86 -2.14
CA ARG A 148 28.30 0.06 -2.81
C ARG A 148 28.51 -1.35 -2.21
N ALA A 149 27.54 -1.92 -1.50
CA ALA A 149 27.72 -3.14 -0.72
C ALA A 149 26.53 -4.10 -0.89
N LYS A 150 26.89 -5.35 -1.16
CA LYS A 150 26.06 -6.55 -1.27
C LYS A 150 25.18 -6.76 -0.03
N ASN A 151 24.00 -7.32 -0.30
CA ASN A 151 23.13 -8.12 0.57
C ASN A 151 22.88 -7.56 1.98
N GLY A 152 21.63 -7.16 2.22
CA GLY A 152 21.09 -6.97 3.55
C GLY A 152 19.59 -6.92 3.44
N ASP A 153 18.93 -7.91 4.01
CA ASP A 153 17.52 -8.21 3.80
C ASP A 153 16.62 -7.01 4.01
N ALA A 154 15.69 -6.91 3.07
CA ALA A 154 14.70 -5.87 2.98
C ALA A 154 13.74 -6.01 4.17
N VAL A 155 13.67 -4.98 5.03
CA VAL A 155 12.88 -5.05 6.26
C VAL A 155 11.38 -5.03 5.91
N PRO A 156 10.60 -6.04 6.35
CA PRO A 156 9.17 -6.16 6.06
C PRO A 156 8.33 -4.96 6.54
N GLU A 157 8.80 -4.24 7.56
CA GLU A 157 8.04 -3.17 8.23
C GLU A 157 7.80 -1.95 7.31
N THR A 158 8.77 -1.53 6.50
CA THR A 158 8.59 -0.39 5.59
C THR A 158 7.63 -0.70 4.45
N LEU A 159 7.64 -1.94 3.95
CA LEU A 159 6.66 -2.38 2.96
C LEU A 159 5.26 -2.40 3.56
N GLN A 160 5.12 -2.92 4.78
CA GLN A 160 3.84 -2.90 5.50
C GLN A 160 3.30 -1.48 5.65
N ARG A 161 4.13 -0.52 6.08
CA ARG A 161 3.70 0.89 6.18
C ARG A 161 3.28 1.48 4.82
N LEU A 162 3.96 1.14 3.74
CA LEU A 162 3.55 1.56 2.39
C LEU A 162 2.22 0.93 1.96
N GLN A 163 1.97 -0.32 2.35
CA GLN A 163 0.68 -0.98 2.15
C GLN A 163 -0.41 -0.28 2.95
N ASP A 164 -0.14 0.10 4.20
CA ASP A 164 -1.08 0.85 5.04
C ASP A 164 -1.40 2.22 4.43
N VAL A 165 -0.38 2.92 3.89
CA VAL A 165 -0.57 4.18 3.15
C VAL A 165 -1.46 3.99 1.91
N ALA A 166 -1.22 2.96 1.11
CA ALA A 166 -2.02 2.69 -0.08
C ALA A 166 -3.45 2.27 0.29
N ALA A 167 -3.61 1.49 1.37
CA ALA A 167 -4.90 1.07 1.89
C ALA A 167 -5.72 2.23 2.43
N ALA A 168 -5.08 3.23 3.06
CA ALA A 168 -5.74 4.46 3.54
C ALA A 168 -5.95 5.53 2.44
N CYS A 169 -5.44 5.32 1.22
CA CYS A 169 -5.51 6.31 0.16
C CYS A 169 -6.85 6.26 -0.59
N ASP A 170 -7.65 7.32 -0.46
CA ASP A 170 -8.95 7.47 -1.13
C ASP A 170 -8.89 7.29 -2.66
N VAL A 171 -7.86 7.82 -3.34
CA VAL A 171 -7.70 7.63 -4.79
C VAL A 171 -7.45 6.17 -5.15
N CYS A 172 -6.59 5.48 -4.38
CA CYS A 172 -6.32 4.05 -4.59
C CYS A 172 -7.55 3.20 -4.32
N GLN A 173 -8.31 3.51 -3.26
CA GLN A 173 -9.54 2.80 -2.94
C GLN A 173 -10.59 2.93 -4.04
N ARG A 174 -10.80 4.15 -4.57
CA ARG A 174 -11.79 4.41 -5.62
C ARG A 174 -11.44 3.81 -6.98
N LEU A 175 -10.14 3.72 -7.29
CA LEU A 175 -9.65 3.15 -8.55
C LEU A 175 -9.28 1.67 -8.43
N ALA A 176 -9.42 1.08 -7.25
CA ALA A 176 -9.16 -0.34 -7.05
C ALA A 176 -10.12 -1.18 -7.87
N LYS A 177 -9.64 -2.35 -8.33
CA LYS A 177 -10.48 -3.33 -9.00
C LYS A 177 -11.55 -3.83 -8.03
N ASP A 178 -12.78 -3.93 -8.51
CA ASP A 178 -13.87 -4.52 -7.73
C ASP A 178 -13.47 -5.90 -7.20
N PRO A 179 -13.70 -6.18 -5.91
CA PRO A 179 -13.41 -7.49 -5.34
C PRO A 179 -14.21 -8.54 -6.10
N GLY A 180 -13.51 -9.58 -6.57
CA GLY A 180 -14.14 -10.71 -7.25
C GLY A 180 -15.14 -11.37 -6.30
N ARG A 181 -16.42 -11.37 -6.67
CA ARG A 181 -17.45 -12.09 -5.92
C ARG A 181 -17.58 -13.48 -6.50
N PHE A 182 -17.42 -14.51 -5.68
CA PHE A 182 -17.83 -15.86 -6.04
C PHE A 182 -19.35 -15.86 -6.23
N ARG A 183 -19.82 -16.15 -7.45
CA ARG A 183 -21.24 -16.36 -7.72
C ARG A 183 -21.46 -17.87 -7.84
N ALA A 184 -22.08 -18.46 -6.82
CA ALA A 184 -22.68 -19.78 -6.91
C ALA A 184 -24.20 -19.60 -6.79
N ALA A 185 -24.96 -20.23 -7.68
CA ALA A 185 -26.41 -20.29 -7.59
C ALA A 185 -26.82 -21.74 -7.33
N LEU A 186 -27.52 -22.00 -6.22
CA LEU A 186 -28.21 -23.26 -5.98
C LEU A 186 -29.65 -23.08 -6.50
N PRO A 187 -30.26 -24.08 -7.17
CA PRO A 187 -31.67 -23.99 -7.55
C PRO A 187 -32.54 -23.75 -6.31
N GLU A 188 -33.43 -22.76 -6.37
CA GLU A 188 -34.43 -22.55 -5.32
C GLU A 188 -35.58 -23.54 -5.53
N GLY A 189 -35.57 -24.64 -4.76
CA GLY A 189 -36.63 -25.64 -4.72
C GLY A 189 -36.40 -26.86 -5.61
N ASP A 190 -37.50 -27.52 -5.99
CA ASP A 190 -37.46 -28.76 -6.76
C ASP A 190 -36.93 -28.56 -8.18
N VAL A 191 -36.11 -29.51 -8.62
CA VAL A 191 -35.60 -29.58 -10.00
C VAL A 191 -36.71 -30.11 -10.90
N ILE A 192 -37.28 -29.23 -11.73
CA ILE A 192 -38.41 -29.57 -12.61
C ILE A 192 -37.99 -29.33 -14.06
N PHE A 193 -37.96 -30.41 -14.85
CA PHE A 193 -37.66 -30.33 -16.27
C PHE A 193 -38.72 -29.53 -17.05
N ASN A 194 -38.27 -28.77 -18.05
CA ASN A 194 -39.08 -27.97 -18.97
C ASN A 194 -39.87 -26.83 -18.31
N ARG A 195 -39.50 -26.41 -17.09
CA ARG A 195 -40.10 -25.26 -16.40
C ARG A 195 -39.59 -23.94 -16.97
N VAL A 196 -38.27 -23.78 -17.03
CA VAL A 196 -37.61 -22.60 -17.58
C VAL A 196 -36.54 -23.06 -18.54
N VAL A 197 -36.65 -22.67 -19.81
CA VAL A 197 -35.60 -22.91 -20.81
C VAL A 197 -34.85 -21.61 -21.10
N LEU A 198 -33.53 -21.70 -21.12
CA LEU A 198 -32.61 -20.66 -21.55
C LEU A 198 -32.29 -20.93 -23.01
N ILE A 199 -32.55 -19.96 -23.88
CA ILE A 199 -32.29 -20.07 -25.31
C ILE A 199 -31.26 -19.02 -25.71
N ASP A 200 -30.24 -19.45 -26.45
CA ASP A 200 -29.18 -18.59 -26.95
C ASP A 200 -28.79 -18.95 -28.39
N LEU A 201 -28.32 -17.95 -29.13
CA LEU A 201 -27.79 -18.10 -30.48
C LEU A 201 -26.28 -17.94 -30.46
N MET A 202 -25.58 -19.00 -30.84
CA MET A 202 -24.13 -18.97 -30.99
C MET A 202 -23.69 -19.32 -32.41
N PHE A 203 -22.46 -18.98 -32.75
CA PHE A 203 -21.89 -19.26 -34.07
C PHE A 203 -20.78 -20.29 -33.96
N LEU A 204 -20.95 -21.42 -34.67
CA LEU A 204 -19.91 -22.42 -34.84
C LEU A 204 -19.51 -22.44 -36.32
N ASN A 205 -18.22 -22.15 -36.60
CA ASN A 205 -17.67 -22.09 -37.95
C ASN A 205 -18.48 -21.20 -38.91
N GLY A 206 -18.93 -20.03 -38.43
CA GLY A 206 -19.73 -19.08 -39.21
C GLY A 206 -21.19 -19.47 -39.45
N ARG A 207 -21.66 -20.59 -38.90
CA ARG A 207 -23.05 -21.03 -38.96
C ARG A 207 -23.76 -20.77 -37.64
N ALA A 208 -24.97 -20.24 -37.70
CA ALA A 208 -25.79 -19.99 -36.51
C ALA A 208 -26.33 -21.31 -35.94
N VAL A 209 -26.22 -21.46 -34.63
CA VAL A 209 -26.65 -22.60 -33.83
C VAL A 209 -27.56 -22.08 -32.73
N LEU A 210 -28.77 -22.62 -32.68
CA LEU A 210 -29.66 -22.44 -31.56
C LEU A 210 -29.29 -23.44 -30.47
N HIS A 211 -28.95 -22.95 -29.29
CA HIS A 211 -28.68 -23.76 -28.11
C HIS A 211 -29.75 -23.50 -27.05
N ILE A 212 -30.37 -24.57 -26.56
CA ILE A 212 -31.44 -24.52 -25.58
C ILE A 212 -30.99 -25.34 -24.37
N VAL A 213 -31.15 -24.78 -23.19
CA VAL A 213 -30.78 -25.40 -21.92
C VAL A 213 -31.93 -25.29 -20.94
N ASP A 214 -32.36 -26.40 -20.37
CA ASP A 214 -33.27 -26.38 -19.22
C ASP A 214 -32.52 -25.86 -17.98
N LYS A 215 -33.07 -24.83 -17.34
CA LYS A 215 -32.41 -24.12 -16.24
C LYS A 215 -32.16 -25.00 -15.01
N ASP A 216 -33.09 -25.90 -14.71
CA ASP A 216 -33.07 -26.65 -13.46
C ASP A 216 -32.26 -27.95 -13.59
N THR A 217 -32.41 -28.67 -14.71
CA THR A 217 -31.72 -29.95 -14.97
C THR A 217 -30.40 -29.79 -15.72
N LEU A 218 -30.13 -28.62 -16.30
CA LEU A 218 -29.02 -28.35 -17.21
C LEU A 218 -29.01 -29.23 -18.47
N PHE A 219 -30.12 -29.93 -18.76
CA PHE A 219 -30.26 -30.69 -20.00
C PHE A 219 -30.25 -29.72 -21.18
N SER A 220 -29.48 -30.04 -22.22
CA SER A 220 -29.33 -29.16 -23.38
C SER A 220 -29.54 -29.86 -24.71
N ALA A 221 -29.99 -29.07 -25.68
CA ALA A 221 -30.11 -29.47 -27.07
C ALA A 221 -29.65 -28.32 -27.97
N ALA A 222 -29.04 -28.64 -29.10
CA ALA A 222 -28.58 -27.66 -30.05
C ALA A 222 -28.90 -28.07 -31.49
N THR A 223 -29.21 -27.10 -32.35
CA THR A 223 -29.40 -27.34 -33.79
C THR A 223 -28.88 -26.18 -34.62
N PHE A 224 -28.39 -26.48 -35.81
CA PHE A 224 -28.04 -25.46 -36.79
C PHE A 224 -29.31 -24.85 -37.39
N LEU A 225 -29.32 -23.53 -37.55
CA LEU A 225 -30.36 -22.84 -38.32
C LEU A 225 -30.18 -23.12 -39.82
N ARG A 226 -31.30 -23.37 -40.51
CA ARG A 226 -31.30 -23.70 -41.95
C ARG A 226 -31.32 -22.44 -42.83
N ASP A 227 -32.14 -21.45 -42.48
CA ASP A 227 -32.46 -20.29 -43.34
C ASP A 227 -32.06 -18.94 -42.71
N GLY A 228 -30.84 -18.86 -42.18
CA GLY A 228 -30.31 -17.63 -41.56
C GLY A 228 -30.83 -17.38 -40.15
N GLN A 229 -30.72 -16.13 -39.66
CA GLN A 229 -31.02 -15.73 -38.28
C GLN A 229 -32.40 -15.08 -38.12
N SER A 230 -33.40 -15.44 -38.94
CA SER A 230 -34.74 -14.86 -38.79
C SER A 230 -35.45 -15.41 -37.55
N THR A 231 -36.34 -14.63 -36.94
CA THR A 231 -37.17 -15.09 -35.81
C THR A 231 -37.94 -16.37 -36.16
N ALA A 232 -38.46 -16.47 -37.39
CA ALA A 232 -39.18 -17.65 -37.86
C ALA A 232 -38.29 -18.90 -37.89
N ALA A 233 -37.06 -18.79 -38.42
CA ALA A 233 -36.11 -19.90 -38.44
C ALA A 233 -35.71 -20.34 -37.02
N VAL A 234 -35.58 -19.40 -36.08
CA VAL A 234 -35.31 -19.69 -34.66
C VAL A 234 -36.49 -20.42 -34.02
N TRP A 235 -37.72 -19.96 -34.29
CA TRP A 235 -38.93 -20.59 -33.78
C TRP A 235 -39.11 -22.02 -34.31
N ASP A 236 -38.95 -22.22 -35.62
CA ASP A 236 -39.03 -23.55 -36.22
C ASP A 236 -37.96 -24.50 -35.69
N ALA A 237 -36.74 -23.98 -35.49
CA ALA A 237 -35.66 -24.73 -34.87
C ALA A 237 -36.02 -25.15 -33.43
N TYR A 238 -36.55 -24.23 -32.62
CA TYR A 238 -37.03 -24.52 -31.26
C TYR A 238 -38.16 -25.56 -31.25
N MET A 239 -39.15 -25.43 -32.13
CA MET A 239 -40.23 -26.41 -32.28
C MET A 239 -39.68 -27.80 -32.62
N SER A 240 -38.74 -27.89 -33.55
CA SER A 240 -38.22 -29.17 -34.06
C SER A 240 -37.27 -29.87 -33.08
N VAL A 241 -36.42 -29.12 -32.38
CA VAL A 241 -35.37 -29.70 -31.54
C VAL A 241 -35.83 -29.95 -30.11
N TRP A 242 -36.77 -29.13 -29.61
CA TRP A 242 -37.20 -29.17 -28.22
C TRP A 242 -38.66 -29.63 -28.06
N VAL A 243 -39.60 -28.84 -28.59
CA VAL A 243 -41.04 -29.02 -28.33
C VAL A 243 -41.55 -30.36 -28.85
N THR A 244 -41.24 -30.70 -30.10
CA THR A 244 -41.73 -31.94 -30.73
C THR A 244 -41.01 -33.19 -30.24
N ARG A 245 -39.81 -33.05 -29.65
CA ARG A 245 -38.95 -34.19 -29.34
C ARG A 245 -38.94 -34.60 -27.87
N TYR A 246 -39.17 -33.67 -26.95
CA TYR A 246 -39.02 -33.93 -25.51
C TYR A 246 -40.33 -33.81 -24.75
N ALA A 247 -40.73 -32.59 -24.37
CA ALA A 247 -41.75 -32.39 -23.35
C ALA A 247 -42.81 -31.34 -23.73
N GLY A 248 -42.93 -30.97 -25.01
CA GLY A 248 -43.82 -29.91 -25.44
C GLY A 248 -43.31 -28.51 -25.09
N TYR A 249 -44.23 -27.55 -25.01
CA TYR A 249 -43.89 -26.15 -24.72
C TYR A 249 -43.39 -25.98 -23.28
N SER A 250 -42.30 -25.24 -23.10
CA SER A 250 -41.82 -24.80 -21.79
C SER A 250 -42.75 -23.75 -21.16
N ASN A 251 -42.83 -23.70 -19.83
CA ASN A 251 -43.64 -22.67 -19.15
C ASN A 251 -43.07 -21.26 -19.33
N HIS A 252 -41.75 -21.13 -19.26
CA HIS A 252 -41.05 -19.86 -19.46
C HIS A 252 -39.84 -20.03 -20.38
N ILE A 253 -39.65 -19.06 -21.26
CA ILE A 253 -38.47 -18.95 -22.14
C ILE A 253 -37.70 -17.71 -21.71
N HIS A 254 -36.43 -17.89 -21.37
CA HIS A 254 -35.49 -16.81 -21.13
C HIS A 254 -34.51 -16.74 -22.28
N VAL A 255 -34.38 -15.55 -22.83
CA VAL A 255 -33.50 -15.22 -23.95
C VAL A 255 -32.62 -14.04 -23.55
N ASP A 256 -31.47 -13.92 -24.20
CA ASP A 256 -30.67 -12.71 -24.09
C ASP A 256 -31.34 -11.54 -24.83
N ALA A 257 -30.75 -10.34 -24.72
CA ALA A 257 -31.26 -9.14 -25.39
C ALA A 257 -31.03 -9.12 -26.92
N GLY A 258 -30.82 -10.28 -27.54
CA GLY A 258 -30.60 -10.44 -28.97
C GLY A 258 -31.79 -9.96 -29.80
N THR A 259 -31.52 -9.24 -30.88
CA THR A 259 -32.55 -8.64 -31.75
C THR A 259 -33.52 -9.67 -32.35
N GLN A 260 -33.07 -10.90 -32.57
CA GLN A 260 -33.86 -11.98 -33.17
C GLN A 260 -34.79 -12.69 -32.18
N LEU A 261 -34.69 -12.36 -30.89
CA LEU A 261 -35.44 -12.98 -29.80
C LEU A 261 -36.49 -12.02 -29.21
N HIS A 262 -36.60 -10.80 -29.77
CA HIS A 262 -37.48 -9.73 -29.31
C HIS A 262 -38.45 -9.19 -30.37
N SER A 263 -38.56 -9.79 -31.56
CA SER A 263 -39.54 -9.32 -32.55
C SER A 263 -40.98 -9.59 -32.08
N ALA A 264 -41.79 -8.53 -32.02
CA ALA A 264 -43.19 -8.54 -31.59
C ALA A 264 -44.13 -9.21 -32.61
#